data_AF-A0A8S1JSI2-F1
#
_entry.id   AF-A0A8S1JSI2-F1
#
_cell.length_a   1.000
_cell.length_b   1.000
_cell.length_c   1.000
_cell.angle_alpha   90.00
_cell.angle_beta   90.00
_cell.angle_gamma   90.00
#
_symmetry.space_group_name_H-M   'P 1'
#
loop_
_entity.id
_entity.type
_entity.pdbx_description
1 polymer ?
#
loop_
_entity_poly.entity_id
_entity_poly.type
_entity_poly.pdbx_seq_one_letter_code
_entity_poly.pdbx_strand_id
1 'polypeptide(L)'
;MGKQPTQGQKKTKDQIAKAASQRSKQTKKKWTKGRAKDKLNNAVYLDNTAYKQIETQLPKMGSLITVSTVSDKFKVNGSLARRCIRHFAKSGLLVPAGDQNSKQYIYTVNAQVVAAQKAAAAAAAADKPQAQKKAPAKK
;
A
#
# COMPACT_ATOMS: atom_id res chain seq x y z
N MET A 1 58.77 -24.88 -10.32
CA MET A 1 58.73 -25.37 -8.92
C MET A 1 58.46 -24.15 -8.04
N GLY A 2 57.36 -24.18 -7.27
CA GLY A 2 56.61 -23.00 -6.81
C GLY A 2 57.29 -22.12 -5.75
N LYS A 3 57.07 -20.81 -5.88
CA LYS A 3 57.33 -19.82 -4.83
C LYS A 3 56.39 -20.07 -3.66
N GLN A 4 56.97 -20.31 -2.49
CA GLN A 4 56.29 -20.47 -1.21
C GLN A 4 55.49 -19.20 -0.83
N PRO A 5 54.32 -19.32 -0.18
CA PRO A 5 53.57 -18.17 0.31
C PRO A 5 54.19 -17.64 1.60
N THR A 6 54.69 -16.41 1.58
CA THR A 6 55.14 -15.68 2.76
C THR A 6 53.96 -15.39 3.69
N GLN A 7 53.94 -16.05 4.85
CA GLN A 7 53.04 -15.73 5.95
C GLN A 7 53.29 -14.29 6.44
N GLY A 8 52.23 -13.48 6.56
CA GLY A 8 52.28 -12.27 7.40
C GLY A 8 51.98 -10.91 6.76
N GLN A 9 51.31 -10.81 5.60
CA GLN A 9 50.80 -9.50 5.16
C GLN A 9 49.56 -9.10 5.97
N LYS A 10 49.75 -8.23 6.96
CA LYS A 10 48.67 -7.55 7.70
C LYS A 10 47.86 -6.72 6.71
N LYS A 11 46.59 -7.08 6.50
CA LYS A 11 45.65 -6.32 5.66
C LYS A 11 45.57 -4.88 6.19
N THR A 12 45.65 -3.89 5.30
CA THR A 12 45.53 -2.47 5.65
C THR A 12 44.18 -2.18 6.31
N LYS A 13 44.14 -1.17 7.20
CA LYS A 13 42.97 -0.81 8.01
C LYS A 13 41.71 -0.60 7.16
N ASP A 14 41.86 -0.08 5.94
CA ASP A 14 40.78 0.08 4.97
C ASP A 14 40.22 -1.23 4.43
N GLN A 15 41.05 -2.25 4.23
CA GLN A 15 40.58 -3.57 3.78
C GLN A 15 39.80 -4.29 4.90
N ILE A 16 40.20 -4.09 6.15
CA ILE A 16 39.47 -4.60 7.33
C ILE A 16 38.13 -3.87 7.47
N ALA A 17 38.11 -2.55 7.32
CA ALA A 17 36.89 -1.74 7.36
C ALA A 17 35.91 -2.08 6.21
N LYS A 18 36.43 -2.33 5.01
CA LYS A 18 35.63 -2.73 3.84
C LYS A 18 35.06 -4.14 3.98
N ALA A 19 35.80 -5.07 4.59
CA ALA A 19 35.28 -6.41 4.91
C ALA A 19 34.25 -6.38 6.06
N ALA A 20 34.44 -5.52 7.05
CA ALA A 20 33.50 -5.34 8.16
C ALA A 20 32.17 -4.72 7.69
N SER A 21 32.21 -3.75 6.76
CA SER A 21 31.00 -3.13 6.20
C SER A 21 30.23 -4.05 5.24
N GLN A 22 30.90 -5.01 4.59
CA GLN A 22 30.23 -6.02 3.77
C GLN A 22 29.53 -7.12 4.60
N ARG A 23 30.04 -7.43 5.81
CA ARG A 23 29.45 -8.45 6.69
C ARG A 23 28.05 -8.08 7.19
N SER A 24 27.75 -6.79 7.34
CA SER A 24 26.40 -6.33 7.75
C SER A 24 25.39 -6.36 6.61
N LYS A 25 25.86 -6.37 5.35
CA LYS A 25 25.02 -6.48 4.15
C LYS A 25 24.78 -7.92 3.70
N GLN A 26 25.52 -8.89 4.24
CA GLN A 26 25.35 -10.29 3.89
C GLN A 26 24.14 -10.87 4.64
N THR A 27 23.03 -11.03 3.93
CA THR A 27 21.81 -11.68 4.40
C THR A 27 22.17 -13.07 4.96
N LYS A 28 21.86 -13.29 6.24
CA LYS A 28 22.07 -14.58 6.91
C LYS A 28 21.43 -15.70 6.08
N LYS A 29 22.20 -16.79 5.89
CA LYS A 29 21.77 -17.97 5.14
C LYS A 29 20.45 -18.50 5.71
N LYS A 30 19.38 -18.47 4.91
CA LYS A 30 18.10 -19.09 5.27
C LYS A 30 18.24 -20.59 5.03
N TRP A 31 18.16 -21.38 6.11
CA TRP A 31 18.27 -22.84 6.08
C TRP A 31 17.04 -23.56 5.50
N THR A 32 16.00 -22.81 5.15
CA THR A 32 14.77 -23.33 4.55
C THR A 32 14.70 -22.95 3.07
N LYS A 33 14.49 -23.94 2.20
CA LYS A 33 14.12 -23.73 0.79
C LYS A 33 12.65 -23.26 0.75
N GLY A 34 12.44 -21.99 1.07
CA GLY A 34 11.11 -21.40 1.18
C GLY A 34 10.43 -21.20 -0.18
N ARG A 35 9.10 -21.30 -0.19
CA ARG A 35 8.20 -20.92 -1.29
C ARG A 35 8.63 -19.56 -1.85
N ALA A 36 9.01 -19.52 -3.13
CA ALA A 36 9.32 -18.28 -3.82
C ALA A 36 8.01 -17.49 -3.99
N LYS A 37 7.77 -16.54 -3.09
CA LYS A 37 6.73 -15.52 -3.24
C LYS A 37 7.45 -14.19 -3.40
N ASP A 38 7.26 -13.55 -4.55
CA ASP A 38 7.86 -12.26 -4.82
C ASP A 38 7.44 -11.24 -3.77
N LYS A 39 8.39 -10.36 -3.44
CA LYS A 39 8.14 -9.29 -2.49
C LYS A 39 7.11 -8.35 -3.11
N LEU A 40 5.98 -8.20 -2.43
CA LEU A 40 4.95 -7.27 -2.85
C LEU A 40 5.48 -5.84 -2.66
N ASN A 41 5.47 -5.05 -3.74
CA ASN A 41 5.91 -3.67 -3.74
C ASN A 41 4.75 -2.75 -3.34
N ASN A 42 4.70 -2.42 -2.05
CA ASN A 42 3.74 -1.45 -1.51
C ASN A 42 4.23 -0.01 -1.71
N ALA A 43 3.33 0.88 -2.11
CA ALA A 43 3.59 2.31 -2.20
C ALA A 43 3.85 2.94 -0.81
N VAL A 44 4.81 3.87 -0.76
CA VAL A 44 5.22 4.63 0.44
C VAL A 44 4.69 6.08 0.44
N TYR A 45 4.16 6.55 -0.69
CA TYR A 45 3.50 7.85 -0.85
C TYR A 45 2.15 7.66 -1.56
N LEU A 46 1.28 8.67 -1.49
CA LEU A 46 -0.01 8.68 -2.17
C LEU A 46 0.00 9.74 -3.27
N ASP A 47 -0.24 9.32 -4.49
CA ASP A 47 -0.55 10.22 -5.60
C ASP A 47 -1.99 10.71 -5.53
N ASN A 48 -2.29 11.82 -6.19
CA ASN A 48 -3.65 12.34 -6.31
C ASN A 48 -4.61 11.32 -6.95
N THR A 49 -4.11 10.49 -7.86
CA THR A 49 -4.87 9.40 -8.50
C THR A 49 -5.19 8.29 -7.51
N ALA A 50 -4.17 7.82 -6.76
CA ALA A 50 -4.32 6.80 -5.74
C ALA A 50 -5.24 7.26 -4.59
N TYR A 51 -5.14 8.53 -4.19
CA TYR A 51 -6.00 9.10 -3.17
C TYR A 51 -7.49 9.07 -3.60
N LYS A 52 -7.80 9.53 -4.81
CA LYS A 52 -9.17 9.47 -5.37
C LYS A 52 -9.68 8.03 -5.52
N GLN A 53 -8.81 7.09 -5.88
CA GLN A 53 -9.16 5.67 -5.92
C GLN A 53 -9.52 5.14 -4.52
N ILE A 54 -8.73 5.49 -3.51
CA ILE A 54 -9.01 5.09 -2.12
C ILE A 54 -10.34 5.69 -1.66
N GLU A 55 -10.56 6.98 -1.88
CA GLU A 55 -11.78 7.69 -1.48
C GLU A 55 -13.05 7.10 -2.11
N THR A 56 -13.00 6.77 -3.40
CA THR A 56 -14.17 6.23 -4.11
C THR A 56 -14.42 4.74 -3.84
N GLN A 57 -13.37 3.97 -3.55
CA GLN A 57 -13.47 2.52 -3.37
C GLN A 57 -13.65 2.12 -1.90
N LEU A 58 -13.15 2.89 -0.93
CA LEU A 58 -13.32 2.61 0.50
C LEU A 58 -14.80 2.40 0.89
N PRO A 59 -15.72 3.31 0.54
CA PRO A 59 -17.14 3.18 0.87
C PRO A 59 -17.80 1.95 0.23
N LYS A 60 -17.32 1.52 -0.93
CA LYS A 60 -17.87 0.37 -1.66
C LYS A 60 -17.49 -0.97 -1.02
N MET A 61 -16.49 -1.00 -0.14
CA MET A 61 -16.08 -2.23 0.52
C MET A 61 -16.99 -2.65 1.68
N GLY A 62 -17.88 -1.74 2.12
CA GLY A 62 -19.11 -2.01 2.88
C GLY A 62 -18.97 -2.52 4.31
N SER A 63 -18.26 -3.62 4.54
CA SER A 63 -18.43 -4.39 5.77
C SER A 63 -17.26 -4.30 6.75
N LEU A 64 -16.02 -4.25 6.28
CA LEU A 64 -14.85 -4.30 7.17
C LEU A 64 -13.69 -3.48 6.63
N ILE A 65 -13.26 -2.48 7.42
CA ILE A 65 -12.14 -1.60 7.10
C ILE A 65 -11.10 -1.68 8.22
N THR A 66 -9.96 -2.28 7.87
CA THR A 66 -8.81 -2.49 8.75
C THR A 66 -7.51 -2.17 8.00
N VAL A 67 -6.39 -2.08 8.73
CA VAL A 67 -5.08 -1.83 8.14
C VAL A 67 -4.71 -2.85 7.05
N SER A 68 -5.03 -4.14 7.26
CA SER A 68 -4.75 -5.20 6.29
C SER A 68 -5.60 -5.08 5.03
N THR A 69 -6.91 -4.85 5.18
CA THR A 69 -7.82 -4.72 4.02
C THR A 69 -7.41 -3.57 3.09
N VAL A 70 -6.93 -2.46 3.67
CA VAL A 70 -6.47 -1.29 2.91
C VAL A 70 -5.12 -1.58 2.24
N SER A 71 -4.16 -2.22 2.94
CA SER A 71 -2.87 -2.54 2.35
C SER A 71 -2.97 -3.54 1.19
N ASP A 72 -3.84 -4.54 1.31
CA ASP A 72 -3.95 -5.62 0.31
C ASP A 72 -4.56 -5.13 -1.01
N LYS A 73 -5.57 -4.26 -0.93
CA LYS A 73 -6.32 -3.77 -2.10
C LYS A 73 -5.64 -2.59 -2.79
N PHE A 74 -5.20 -1.60 -2.03
CA PHE A 74 -4.63 -0.38 -2.59
C PHE A 74 -3.11 -0.45 -2.75
N LYS A 75 -2.48 -1.56 -2.34
CA LYS A 75 -1.02 -1.76 -2.40
C LYS A 75 -0.25 -0.65 -1.72
N VAL A 76 -0.73 -0.22 -0.55
CA VAL A 76 -0.11 0.82 0.28
C VAL A 76 0.48 0.24 1.54
N ASN A 77 1.51 0.89 2.08
CA ASN A 77 2.06 0.48 3.37
C ASN A 77 1.09 0.67 4.54
N GLY A 78 1.23 -0.19 5.56
CA GLY A 78 0.38 -0.16 6.75
C GLY A 78 0.44 1.18 7.51
N SER A 79 1.57 1.90 7.45
CA SER A 79 1.70 3.26 7.99
C SER A 79 0.75 4.25 7.30
N LEU A 80 0.70 4.23 5.97
CA LEU A 80 -0.24 5.03 5.18
C LEU A 80 -1.67 4.61 5.44
N ALA A 81 -1.96 3.30 5.43
CA ALA A 81 -3.29 2.78 5.69
C ALA A 81 -3.86 3.28 7.03
N ARG A 82 -3.05 3.27 8.11
CA ARG A 82 -3.46 3.86 9.40
C ARG A 82 -3.77 5.35 9.30
N ARG A 83 -2.96 6.11 8.55
CA ARG A 83 -3.19 7.55 8.36
C ARG A 83 -4.46 7.82 7.55
N CYS A 84 -4.69 7.05 6.49
CA CYS A 84 -5.90 7.14 5.66
C CYS A 84 -7.15 6.86 6.49
N ILE A 85 -7.17 5.76 7.26
CA ILE A 85 -8.31 5.41 8.11
C ILE A 85 -8.64 6.53 9.09
N ARG A 86 -7.61 7.10 9.76
CA ARG A 86 -7.82 8.23 10.67
C ARG A 86 -8.31 9.49 9.95
N HIS A 87 -7.87 9.73 8.72
CA HIS A 87 -8.33 10.86 7.91
C HIS A 87 -9.82 10.72 7.56
N PHE A 88 -10.23 9.55 7.06
CA PHE A 88 -11.62 9.30 6.70
C PHE A 88 -12.56 9.12 7.90
N ALA A 89 -12.03 8.71 9.05
CA ALA A 89 -12.77 8.77 10.31
C ALA A 89 -13.05 10.22 10.74
N LYS A 90 -12.05 11.10 10.62
CA LYS A 90 -12.23 12.54 10.90
C LYS A 90 -13.19 13.23 9.95
N SER A 91 -13.23 12.81 8.68
CA SER A 91 -14.18 13.34 7.70
C SER A 91 -15.60 12.75 7.85
N GLY A 92 -15.83 11.85 8.81
CA GLY A 92 -17.14 11.24 9.07
C GLY A 92 -17.55 10.13 8.11
N LEU A 93 -16.66 9.72 7.19
CA LEU A 93 -16.91 8.63 6.25
C LEU A 93 -16.85 7.25 6.92
N LEU A 94 -15.98 7.12 7.92
CA LEU A 94 -15.78 5.89 8.68
C LEU A 94 -16.21 6.07 10.13
N VAL A 95 -16.86 5.04 10.67
CA VAL A 95 -17.26 4.97 12.08
C VAL A 95 -16.52 3.79 12.71
N PRO A 96 -16.00 3.91 13.94
CA PRO A 96 -15.48 2.77 14.66
C PRO A 96 -16.58 1.73 14.87
N ALA A 97 -16.31 0.47 14.56
CA ALA A 97 -17.29 -0.61 14.70
C ALA A 97 -17.60 -0.99 16.17
N GLY A 98 -16.77 -0.52 17.10
CA GLY A 98 -16.80 -0.80 18.53
C GLY A 98 -15.55 -0.24 19.20
N ASP A 99 -15.20 -0.78 20.36
CA ASP A 99 -14.02 -0.37 21.12
C ASP A 99 -12.73 -0.52 20.31
N GLN A 100 -11.94 0.55 20.27
CA GLN A 100 -10.71 0.59 19.50
C GLN A 100 -9.51 0.17 20.33
N ASN A 101 -8.69 -0.71 19.76
CA ASN A 101 -7.38 -1.06 20.31
C ASN A 101 -6.30 -0.27 19.57
N SER A 102 -5.27 0.19 20.29
CA SER A 102 -4.06 0.80 19.71
C SER A 102 -3.44 -0.02 18.57
N LYS A 103 -3.54 -1.36 18.63
CA LYS A 103 -2.96 -2.30 17.65
C LYS A 103 -3.90 -2.70 16.51
N GLN A 104 -5.21 -2.67 16.74
CA GLN A 104 -6.22 -3.19 15.81
C GLN A 104 -7.27 -2.13 15.51
N TYR A 105 -7.34 -1.73 14.23
CA TYR A 105 -8.27 -0.72 13.74
C TYR A 105 -9.44 -1.45 13.10
N ILE A 106 -10.63 -1.28 13.65
CA ILE A 106 -11.86 -1.91 13.11
C ILE A 106 -12.87 -0.80 12.85
N TYR A 107 -13.05 -0.48 11.57
CA TYR A 107 -13.96 0.54 11.11
C TYR A 107 -14.99 -0.05 10.15
N THR A 108 -16.15 0.58 10.11
CA THR A 108 -17.21 0.35 9.13
C THR A 108 -17.47 1.66 8.39
N VAL A 109 -18.16 1.54 7.25
CA VAL A 109 -18.61 2.72 6.52
C VAL A 109 -19.79 3.36 7.24
N ASN A 110 -19.85 4.69 7.25
CA ASN A 110 -21.03 5.39 7.73
C ASN A 110 -22.17 5.24 6.71
N ALA A 111 -23.14 4.39 7.00
CA ALA A 111 -24.23 4.07 6.08
C ALA A 111 -25.01 5.32 5.62
N GLN A 112 -25.20 6.30 6.49
CA GLN A 112 -25.95 7.52 6.18
C GLN A 112 -25.20 8.41 5.17
N VAL A 113 -23.89 8.60 5.39
CA VAL A 113 -23.04 9.40 4.51
C VAL A 113 -22.88 8.73 3.15
N VAL A 114 -22.72 7.40 3.13
CA VAL A 114 -22.60 6.64 1.87
C VAL A 114 -23.90 6.64 1.09
N ALA A 115 -25.05 6.53 1.76
CA ALA A 115 -26.36 6.65 1.12
C ALA A 115 -26.55 8.04 0.49
N ALA A 116 -26.18 9.10 1.21
CA ALA A 116 -26.23 10.48 0.70
C ALA A 116 -25.29 10.67 -0.51
N GLN A 117 -24.06 10.16 -0.45
CA GLN A 117 -23.12 10.22 -1.57
C GLN A 117 -23.59 9.42 -2.79
N LYS A 118 -24.20 8.25 -2.58
CA LYS A 118 -24.79 7.44 -3.65
C LYS A 118 -26.00 8.11 -4.28
N ALA A 119 -26.85 8.76 -3.48
CA ALA A 119 -27.99 9.53 -3.97
C ALA A 119 -27.53 10.76 -4.79
N ALA A 120 -26.52 11.50 -4.30
CA ALA A 120 -25.93 12.62 -5.02
C ALA A 120 -25.25 12.18 -6.33
N ALA A 121 -24.55 11.04 -6.32
CA ALA A 121 -23.93 10.48 -7.53
C ALA A 121 -24.98 9.99 -8.56
N ALA A 122 -26.12 9.47 -8.09
CA ALA A 122 -27.23 9.08 -8.96
C ALA A 122 -27.91 10.31 -9.60
N ALA A 123 -28.10 11.39 -8.84
CA ALA A 123 -28.61 12.66 -9.36
C ALA A 123 -27.66 13.27 -10.41
N ALA A 124 -26.35 13.29 -10.14
CA ALA A 124 -25.34 13.79 -11.08
C ALA A 124 -25.16 12.91 -12.34
N ALA A 125 -25.55 11.64 -12.28
CA ALA A 125 -25.55 10.73 -13.43
C ALA A 125 -26.78 10.92 -14.34
N ALA A 126 -27.89 11.46 -13.81
CA ALA A 126 -29.08 11.78 -14.59
C ALA A 126 -28.93 13.07 -15.42
N ASP A 127 -27.98 13.95 -15.07
CA ASP A 127 -27.75 15.26 -15.70
C ASP A 127 -26.66 15.24 -16.80
N LYS A 128 -26.21 14.06 -17.25
CA LYS A 128 -25.28 13.93 -18.39
C LYS A 128 -26.05 13.60 -19.67
N PRO A 129 -26.30 14.57 -20.57
CA PRO A 129 -26.90 14.27 -21.86
C PRO A 129 -25.96 13.37 -22.69
N GLN A 130 -26.51 12.26 -23.18
CA GLN A 130 -25.85 11.36 -24.12
C GLN A 130 -25.65 12.08 -25.47
N ALA A 131 -24.42 12.49 -25.77
CA ALA A 131 -23.97 12.86 -27.12
C ALA A 131 -22.49 12.44 -27.22
N GLN A 132 -21.99 11.66 -28.18
CA GLN A 132 -22.37 11.46 -29.58
C GLN A 132 -22.05 10.01 -29.98
N LYS A 133 -23.03 9.27 -30.52
CA LYS A 133 -22.75 8.16 -31.44
C LYS A 133 -22.42 8.79 -32.79
N LYS A 134 -21.15 8.90 -33.16
CA LYS A 134 -20.77 9.18 -34.57
C LYS A 134 -21.13 7.95 -35.39
N ALA A 135 -22.15 8.09 -36.22
CA ALA A 135 -22.47 7.15 -37.29
C ALA A 135 -21.28 7.00 -38.25
N PRO A 136 -20.96 5.80 -38.75
CA PRO A 136 -20.03 5.67 -39.86
C PRO A 136 -20.71 6.18 -41.14
N ALA A 137 -20.21 7.30 -41.68
CA ALA A 137 -20.65 7.84 -42.95
C ALA A 137 -20.14 6.96 -44.10
N LYS A 138 -21.07 6.43 -44.90
CA LYS A 138 -20.80 5.92 -46.25
C LYS A 138 -20.24 7.05 -47.12
N LYS A 139 -19.06 6.84 -47.70
CA LYS A 139 -18.78 7.10 -49.11
C LYS A 139 -17.58 6.28 -49.54
#